data_AF-A0A1E4TYG6-F1
#
_entry.id   AF-A0A1E4TYG6-F1
#
_cell.length_a   1.000
_cell.length_b   1.000
_cell.length_c   1.000
_cell.angle_alpha   90.00
_cell.angle_beta   90.00
_cell.angle_gamma   90.00
#
_symmetry.space_group_name_H-M   'P 1'
#
loop_
_entity.id
_entity.type
_entity.pdbx_description
1 polymer ?
#
loop_
_entity_poly.entity_id
_entity_poly.type
_entity_poly.pdbx_seq_one_letter_code
_entity_poly.pdbx_strand_id
1 'polypeptide(L)'
;MGKQNREILTGGKKYAQKQQKKHRVDEVVFDKESREEYLTGFHKRKIQRQKKAQEFNKERERLAKIEERKKIRDERKEVVAKQLERYNEQLKDLSGIVDDSDEGDNIDDESSSGKLTETEEWEGFKDDDGVVEKISNGNGNKDTIDLNVKGILKRKEVYPSNPDILHAANGEDGVVTVTIESMDPDNSDSDDDFGSSNDLEAIAKKNNVELAKSQEVLKKSIQRAKEYAKIVQNEERPKKKKKFRYLSKSERRQNLKKQHDKRAKK
;
A
#
# COMPACT_ATOMS: atom_id res chain seq x y z
N MET A 1 0.33 -32.03 35.90
CA MET A 1 1.49 -32.88 35.49
C MET A 1 2.14 -32.24 34.28
N GLY A 2 3.38 -31.77 34.40
CA GLY A 2 4.15 -31.19 33.28
C GLY A 2 4.48 -32.25 32.22
N LYS A 3 4.61 -31.83 30.96
CA LYS A 3 5.02 -32.72 29.87
C LYS A 3 6.45 -33.20 30.15
N GLN A 4 6.70 -34.49 29.90
CA GLN A 4 8.02 -35.09 30.13
C GLN A 4 9.07 -34.46 29.20
N ASN A 5 10.31 -34.31 29.66
CA ASN A 5 11.40 -33.69 28.86
C ASN A 5 11.59 -34.36 27.49
N ARG A 6 11.42 -35.68 27.43
CA ARG A 6 11.44 -36.44 26.17
C ARG A 6 10.34 -36.01 25.20
N GLU A 7 9.14 -35.68 25.67
CA GLU A 7 8.05 -35.19 24.82
C GLU A 7 8.28 -33.76 24.33
N ILE A 8 8.89 -32.91 25.16
CA ILE A 8 9.27 -31.55 24.79
C ILE A 8 10.34 -31.60 23.69
N LEU A 9 11.37 -32.42 23.87
CA LEU A 9 12.48 -32.58 22.91
C LEU A 9 12.06 -33.30 21.62
N THR A 10 11.10 -34.24 21.68
CA THR A 10 10.59 -34.95 20.49
C THR A 10 9.40 -34.24 19.81
N GLY A 11 8.87 -33.18 20.41
CA GLY A 11 7.74 -32.40 19.91
C GLY A 11 7.97 -31.80 18.52
N GLY A 12 9.22 -31.42 18.20
CA GLY A 12 9.59 -30.89 16.89
C GLY A 12 9.34 -31.88 15.74
N LYS A 13 9.62 -33.18 15.94
CA LYS A 13 9.34 -34.23 14.94
C LYS A 13 7.84 -34.39 14.71
N LYS A 14 7.02 -34.35 15.78
CA LYS A 14 5.56 -34.39 15.69
C LYS A 14 5.00 -33.18 14.95
N TYR A 15 5.56 -31.98 15.19
CA TYR A 15 5.18 -30.76 14.49
C TYR A 15 5.53 -30.84 12.99
N ALA A 16 6.74 -31.27 12.63
CA ALA A 16 7.14 -31.46 11.24
C ALA A 16 6.23 -32.47 10.52
N GLN A 17 5.94 -33.61 11.14
CA GLN A 17 4.99 -34.59 10.61
C GLN A 17 3.58 -34.01 10.46
N LYS A 18 3.11 -33.19 11.41
CA LYS A 18 1.81 -32.53 11.33
C LYS A 18 1.76 -31.50 10.19
N GLN A 19 2.82 -30.71 9.99
CA GLN A 19 2.92 -29.77 8.86
C GLN A 19 2.98 -30.48 7.52
N GLN A 20 3.73 -31.58 7.41
CA GLN A 20 3.76 -32.42 6.21
C GLN A 20 2.38 -33.03 5.91
N LYS A 21 1.60 -33.37 6.95
CA LYS A 21 0.23 -33.87 6.80
C LYS A 21 -0.79 -32.78 6.43
N LYS A 22 -0.61 -31.51 6.83
CA LYS A 22 -1.56 -30.43 6.50
C LYS A 22 -1.82 -30.25 5.00
N HIS A 23 -0.81 -30.55 4.17
CA HIS A 23 -0.92 -30.45 2.71
C HIS A 23 -1.08 -31.80 2.01
N ARG A 24 -1.05 -32.90 2.77
CA ARG A 24 -1.35 -34.23 2.24
C ARG A 24 -2.84 -34.48 2.38
N VAL A 25 -3.47 -34.84 1.26
CA VAL A 25 -4.85 -35.31 1.24
C VAL A 25 -4.81 -36.81 1.53
N ASP A 26 -5.63 -37.29 2.47
CA ASP A 26 -5.61 -38.70 2.91
C ASP A 26 -6.13 -39.67 1.84
N GLU A 27 -7.11 -39.26 1.03
CA GLU A 27 -7.62 -40.02 -0.12
C GLU A 27 -8.15 -39.10 -1.23
N VAL A 28 -7.96 -39.49 -2.49
CA VAL A 28 -8.52 -38.78 -3.65
C VAL A 28 -9.63 -39.64 -4.25
N VAL A 29 -10.88 -39.33 -3.91
CA VAL A 29 -12.06 -40.01 -4.47
C VAL A 29 -12.47 -39.30 -5.75
N PHE A 30 -12.66 -40.08 -6.82
CA PHE A 30 -13.16 -39.55 -8.09
C PHE A 30 -14.68 -39.53 -8.09
N ASP A 31 -15.25 -38.36 -7.83
CA ASP A 31 -16.69 -38.17 -7.89
C ASP A 31 -17.11 -37.63 -9.26
N LYS A 32 -17.98 -38.37 -9.95
CA LYS A 32 -18.40 -38.07 -11.33
C LYS A 32 -19.22 -36.79 -11.40
N GLU A 33 -20.05 -36.51 -10.39
CA GLU A 33 -20.88 -35.31 -10.34
C GLU A 33 -20.01 -34.05 -10.18
N SER A 34 -19.04 -34.09 -9.26
CA SER A 34 -18.06 -33.01 -9.08
C SER A 34 -17.26 -32.74 -10.37
N ARG A 35 -16.96 -33.80 -11.13
CA ARG A 35 -16.27 -33.68 -12.42
C ARG A 35 -17.16 -33.03 -13.47
N GLU A 36 -18.43 -33.40 -13.54
CA GLU A 36 -19.38 -32.79 -14.48
C GLU A 36 -19.59 -31.31 -14.16
N GLU A 37 -19.73 -30.95 -12.88
CA GLU A 37 -19.78 -29.54 -12.47
C GLU A 37 -18.46 -28.81 -12.77
N TYR A 38 -17.32 -29.48 -12.60
CA TYR A 38 -16.03 -28.93 -13.02
C TYR A 38 -15.92 -28.81 -14.54
N LEU A 39 -16.45 -29.71 -15.35
CA LEU A 39 -16.36 -29.58 -16.80
C LEU A 39 -17.34 -28.53 -17.35
N THR A 40 -18.51 -28.37 -16.76
CA THR A 40 -19.54 -27.44 -17.24
C THR A 40 -19.43 -26.04 -16.60
N GLY A 41 -18.94 -25.96 -15.37
CA GLY A 41 -18.91 -24.74 -14.54
C GLY A 41 -17.74 -23.78 -14.82
N PHE A 42 -17.25 -23.65 -16.05
CA PHE A 42 -16.10 -22.78 -16.37
C PHE A 42 -16.30 -21.33 -15.93
N HIS A 43 -17.52 -20.80 -16.08
CA HIS A 43 -17.85 -19.43 -15.65
C HIS A 43 -17.81 -19.30 -14.12
N LYS A 44 -18.38 -20.28 -13.38
CA LYS A 44 -18.29 -20.34 -11.91
C LYS A 44 -16.84 -20.31 -11.45
N ARG A 45 -15.96 -21.13 -12.05
CA ARG A 45 -14.51 -21.13 -11.71
C ARG A 45 -13.80 -19.83 -12.07
N LYS A 46 -14.17 -19.21 -13.18
CA LYS A 46 -13.58 -17.92 -13.57
C LYS A 46 -13.95 -16.83 -12.56
N ILE A 47 -15.21 -16.77 -12.14
CA ILE A 47 -15.68 -15.86 -11.10
C ILE A 47 -14.99 -16.19 -9.76
N GLN A 48 -14.92 -17.45 -9.36
CA GLN A 48 -14.23 -17.86 -8.12
C GLN A 48 -12.77 -17.43 -8.11
N ARG A 49 -12.04 -17.59 -9.22
CA ARG A 49 -10.65 -17.11 -9.34
C ARG A 49 -10.56 -15.59 -9.20
N GLN A 50 -11.48 -14.85 -9.82
CA GLN A 50 -11.52 -13.39 -9.70
C GLN A 50 -11.83 -12.96 -8.25
N LYS A 51 -12.82 -13.58 -7.61
CA LYS A 51 -13.17 -13.32 -6.20
C LYS A 51 -12.01 -13.65 -5.27
N LYS A 52 -11.39 -14.82 -5.42
CA LYS A 52 -10.23 -15.22 -4.61
C LYS A 52 -9.05 -14.23 -4.77
N ALA A 53 -8.80 -13.74 -5.98
CA ALA A 53 -7.78 -12.72 -6.20
C ALA A 53 -8.13 -11.38 -5.54
N GLN A 54 -9.40 -10.97 -5.60
CA GLN A 54 -9.88 -9.78 -4.91
C GLN A 54 -9.80 -9.92 -3.38
N GLU A 55 -10.22 -11.06 -2.84
CA GLU A 55 -10.15 -11.38 -1.41
C GLU A 55 -8.70 -11.37 -0.90
N PHE A 56 -7.77 -12.00 -1.63
CA PHE A 56 -6.35 -11.98 -1.28
C PHE A 56 -5.78 -10.56 -1.23
N ASN A 57 -6.13 -9.71 -2.21
CA ASN A 57 -5.70 -8.31 -2.22
C ASN A 57 -6.28 -7.53 -1.03
N LYS A 58 -7.57 -7.73 -0.73
CA LYS A 58 -8.23 -7.09 0.42
C LYS A 58 -7.62 -7.52 1.75
N GLU A 59 -7.28 -8.80 1.90
CA GLU A 59 -6.64 -9.32 3.11
C GLU A 59 -5.24 -8.73 3.29
N ARG A 60 -4.46 -8.64 2.20
CA ARG A 60 -3.15 -7.97 2.22
C ARG A 60 -3.25 -6.49 2.58
N GLU A 61 -4.20 -5.77 2.01
CA GLU A 61 -4.44 -4.35 2.32
C GLU A 61 -4.86 -4.15 3.79
N ARG A 62 -5.73 -5.03 4.30
CA ARG A 62 -6.14 -5.00 5.71
C ARG A 62 -4.94 -5.20 6.64
N LEU A 63 -4.09 -6.18 6.34
CA LEU A 63 -2.87 -6.44 7.13
C LEU A 63 -1.91 -5.24 7.07
N ALA A 64 -1.67 -4.69 5.89
CA ALA A 64 -0.82 -3.50 5.71
C ALA A 64 -1.35 -2.30 6.53
N LYS A 65 -2.66 -2.04 6.50
CA LYS A 65 -3.29 -0.97 7.28
C LYS A 65 -3.16 -1.18 8.79
N ILE A 66 -3.21 -2.43 9.26
CA ILE A 66 -3.00 -2.74 10.68
C ILE A 66 -1.54 -2.48 11.06
N GLU A 67 -0.59 -2.88 10.22
CA GLU A 67 0.84 -2.62 10.42
C GLU A 67 1.17 -1.13 10.41
N GLU A 68 0.61 -0.36 9.47
CA GLU A 68 0.74 1.10 9.43
C GLU A 68 0.20 1.76 10.69
N ARG A 69 -1.00 1.36 11.13
CA ARG A 69 -1.58 1.87 12.39
C ARG A 69 -0.70 1.53 13.59
N LYS A 70 -0.08 0.36 13.60
CA LYS A 70 0.85 -0.03 14.67
C LYS A 70 2.09 0.85 14.64
N LYS A 71 2.71 1.04 13.47
CA LYS A 71 3.87 1.93 13.30
C LYS A 71 3.57 3.36 13.76
N ILE A 72 2.44 3.94 13.35
CA ILE A 72 2.05 5.29 13.79
C ILE A 72 1.89 5.37 15.31
N ARG A 73 1.34 4.33 15.96
CA ARG A 73 1.23 4.31 17.42
C ARG A 73 2.60 4.21 18.09
N ASP A 74 3.48 3.39 17.55
CA ASP A 74 4.83 3.20 18.09
C ASP A 74 5.65 4.49 17.90
N GLU A 75 5.59 5.12 16.72
CA GLU A 75 6.18 6.44 16.44
C GLU A 75 5.66 7.53 17.40
N ARG A 76 4.34 7.58 17.63
CA ARG A 76 3.75 8.53 18.61
C ARG A 76 4.27 8.29 20.02
N LYS A 77 4.41 7.03 20.44
CA LYS A 77 4.96 6.68 21.75
C LYS A 77 6.42 7.10 21.87
N GLU A 78 7.22 6.87 20.84
CA GLU A 78 8.63 7.30 20.81
C GLU A 78 8.77 8.83 20.86
N VAL A 79 7.91 9.57 20.13
CA VAL A 79 7.90 11.03 20.19
C VAL A 79 7.55 11.52 21.59
N VAL A 80 6.53 10.96 22.22
CA VAL A 80 6.14 11.31 23.60
C VAL A 80 7.25 10.96 24.59
N ALA A 81 7.88 9.78 24.46
CA ALA A 81 9.00 9.38 25.32
C ALA A 81 10.17 10.36 25.22
N LYS A 82 10.58 10.72 24.00
CA LYS A 82 11.62 11.74 23.76
C LYS A 82 11.25 13.10 24.31
N GLN A 83 9.97 13.48 24.26
CA GLN A 83 9.50 14.74 24.83
C GLN A 83 9.55 14.73 26.36
N LEU A 84 9.20 13.61 27.00
CA LEU A 84 9.33 13.44 28.46
C LEU A 84 10.80 13.41 28.90
N GLU A 85 11.67 12.72 28.15
CA GLU A 85 13.12 12.74 28.41
C GLU A 85 13.68 14.16 28.33
N ARG A 86 13.35 14.92 27.27
CA ARG A 86 13.74 16.33 27.13
C ARG A 86 13.19 17.21 28.27
N TYR A 87 11.94 16.98 28.68
CA TYR A 87 11.34 17.73 29.79
C TYR A 87 12.03 17.41 31.12
N ASN A 88 12.33 16.14 31.38
CA ASN A 88 13.07 15.71 32.58
C ASN A 88 14.50 16.26 32.59
N GLU A 89 15.19 16.30 31.44
CA GLU A 89 16.50 16.94 31.29
C GLU A 89 16.42 18.44 31.57
N GLN A 90 15.44 19.15 31.00
CA GLN A 90 15.23 20.58 31.27
C GLN A 90 14.92 20.86 32.75
N LEU A 91 14.09 20.02 33.39
CA LEU A 91 13.83 20.13 34.83
C LEU A 91 15.09 19.86 35.65
N LYS A 92 15.94 18.91 35.23
CA LYS A 92 17.21 18.62 35.90
C LYS A 92 18.20 19.77 35.75
N ASP A 93 18.27 20.41 34.58
CA ASP A 93 19.12 21.58 34.35
C ASP A 93 18.65 22.80 35.16
N LEU A 94 17.34 22.96 35.34
CA LEU A 94 16.75 24.01 36.17
C LEU A 94 16.87 23.71 37.68
N SER A 95 16.69 22.44 38.08
CA SER A 95 16.84 21.96 39.46
C SER A 95 18.31 21.97 39.91
N GLY A 96 19.24 21.72 38.99
CA GLY A 96 20.69 21.77 39.23
C GLY A 96 21.25 23.17 39.52
N ILE A 97 20.39 24.21 39.50
CA ILE A 97 20.72 25.58 39.92
C ILE A 97 20.29 25.88 41.38
N VAL A 98 19.53 24.99 42.04
CA VAL A 98 19.03 25.19 43.41
C VAL A 98 19.57 24.16 44.42
N ASP A 99 20.31 23.13 43.99
CA ASP A 99 20.76 22.07 44.89
C ASP A 99 22.20 22.27 45.38
N ASP A 100 22.35 23.22 46.30
CA ASP A 100 23.46 23.26 47.27
C ASP A 100 22.84 23.44 48.67
N SER A 101 21.97 22.50 49.08
CA SER A 101 21.54 22.28 50.47
C SER A 101 20.70 21.00 50.60
N ASP A 102 21.39 19.93 50.97
CA ASP A 102 21.08 18.96 52.04
C ASP A 102 19.70 18.26 52.10
N GLU A 103 19.81 16.96 52.38
CA GLU A 103 18.86 16.13 53.13
C GLU A 103 17.65 15.50 52.42
N GLY A 104 17.91 14.26 51.99
CA GLY A 104 17.10 13.05 52.18
C GLY A 104 15.60 13.20 52.47
N ASP A 105 14.80 12.67 51.53
CA ASP A 105 13.53 12.06 51.89
C ASP A 105 13.31 10.78 51.08
N ASN A 106 13.27 9.65 51.81
CA ASN A 106 12.79 8.36 51.32
C ASN A 106 11.27 8.48 51.26
N ILE A 107 10.73 8.84 50.10
CA ILE A 107 9.28 8.73 49.86
C ILE A 107 8.97 7.26 49.60
N ASP A 108 8.39 6.66 50.66
CA ASP A 108 7.81 5.34 50.72
C ASP A 108 6.97 5.02 49.47
N ASP A 109 7.39 3.93 48.81
CA ASP A 109 6.64 3.17 47.82
C ASP A 109 5.55 2.38 48.54
N GLU A 110 4.39 2.99 48.80
CA GLU A 110 3.20 2.23 49.18
C GLU A 110 1.88 2.94 48.80
N SER A 111 1.10 2.25 47.95
CA SER A 111 -0.35 2.37 47.79
C SER A 111 -0.93 3.59 47.06
N SER A 112 -1.06 3.46 45.73
CA SER A 112 -2.39 3.58 45.10
C SER A 112 -2.43 2.82 43.78
N SER A 113 -2.40 1.48 43.86
CA SER A 113 -2.93 0.63 42.79
C SER A 113 -4.46 0.75 42.81
N GLY A 114 -4.96 1.87 42.28
CA GLY A 114 -6.37 2.10 41.99
C GLY A 114 -6.84 1.05 40.99
N LYS A 115 -7.30 -0.07 41.52
CA LYS A 115 -8.05 -1.11 40.82
C LYS A 115 -9.37 -0.50 40.35
N LEU A 116 -9.34 0.22 39.23
CA LEU A 116 -10.51 0.59 38.44
C LEU A 116 -11.05 -0.69 37.80
N THR A 117 -11.88 -1.38 38.58
CA THR A 117 -12.74 -2.46 38.12
C THR A 117 -13.74 -1.91 37.11
N GLU A 118 -13.79 -2.57 35.96
CA GLU A 118 -14.97 -2.77 35.10
C GLU A 118 -15.78 -1.53 34.67
N THR A 119 -15.86 -1.36 33.34
CA THR A 119 -16.97 -0.74 32.58
C THR A 119 -17.06 0.78 32.50
N GLU A 120 -15.97 1.45 32.11
CA GLU A 120 -16.13 2.65 31.29
C GLU A 120 -15.73 2.30 29.85
N GLU A 121 -16.67 1.65 29.16
CA GLU A 121 -16.68 1.60 27.70
C GLU A 121 -16.69 3.05 27.21
N TRP A 122 -15.67 3.41 26.45
CA TRP A 122 -15.54 4.70 25.79
C TRP A 122 -16.80 4.99 24.95
N GLU A 123 -17.72 5.78 25.50
CA GLU A 123 -18.84 6.38 24.76
C GLU A 123 -18.26 7.41 23.80
N GLY A 124 -18.10 7.04 22.53
CA GLY A 124 -17.67 7.97 21.49
C GLY A 124 -18.50 9.27 21.50
N PHE A 125 -17.89 10.38 21.07
CA PHE A 125 -18.53 11.69 21.01
C PHE A 125 -19.96 11.57 20.47
N LYS A 126 -20.93 12.07 21.24
CA LYS A 126 -22.32 12.16 20.79
C LYS A 126 -22.34 13.04 19.55
N ASP A 127 -22.61 12.43 18.40
CA ASP A 127 -22.90 13.15 17.17
C ASP A 127 -24.19 13.94 17.40
N ASP A 128 -24.06 15.25 17.61
CA ASP A 128 -25.17 16.19 17.63
C ASP A 128 -25.87 16.16 16.27
N ASP A 129 -26.99 15.45 16.26
CA ASP A 129 -27.83 15.15 15.11
C ASP A 129 -28.59 16.41 14.64
N GLY A 130 -27.86 17.23 13.88
CA GLY A 130 -28.42 18.34 13.12
C GLY A 130 -29.53 17.90 12.17
N VAL A 131 -30.77 18.15 12.59
CA VAL A 131 -32.03 18.37 11.86
C VAL A 131 -32.08 17.80 10.42
N VAL A 132 -32.77 16.67 10.28
CA VAL A 132 -33.13 16.07 8.98
C VAL A 132 -34.50 16.60 8.53
N GLU A 133 -34.52 17.59 7.64
CA GLU A 133 -35.73 17.92 6.88
C GLU A 133 -36.01 16.84 5.82
N LYS A 134 -37.21 16.26 5.90
CA LYS A 134 -37.71 15.28 4.94
C LYS A 134 -38.20 15.98 3.68
N ILE A 135 -37.49 15.80 2.57
CA ILE A 135 -38.05 16.05 1.24
C ILE A 135 -38.28 14.69 0.56
N SER A 136 -39.55 14.33 0.41
CA SER A 136 -39.99 13.15 -0.30
C SER A 136 -39.93 13.37 -1.80
N ASN A 137 -39.13 12.57 -2.52
CA ASN A 137 -39.30 12.36 -3.96
C ASN A 137 -39.38 10.86 -4.26
N GLY A 138 -40.45 10.46 -4.91
CA GLY A 138 -40.75 9.07 -5.24
C GLY A 138 -39.90 8.54 -6.39
N ASN A 139 -39.34 7.34 -6.18
CA ASN A 139 -39.58 6.15 -7.00
C ASN A 139 -38.68 5.01 -6.51
N GLY A 140 -39.29 3.83 -6.34
CA GLY A 140 -38.69 2.71 -5.64
C GLY A 140 -37.56 2.00 -6.38
N ASN A 141 -36.43 1.82 -5.70
CA ASN A 141 -35.72 0.55 -5.61
C ASN A 141 -34.76 0.58 -4.42
N LYS A 142 -34.81 -0.48 -3.62
CA LYS A 142 -34.22 -0.60 -2.29
C LYS A 142 -32.92 -1.40 -2.39
N ASP A 143 -31.78 -0.71 -2.38
CA ASP A 143 -30.46 -1.19 -1.97
C ASP A 143 -29.61 0.03 -1.61
N THR A 144 -29.79 0.54 -0.39
CA THR A 144 -29.06 1.69 0.15
C THR A 144 -27.68 1.22 0.63
N ILE A 145 -26.64 1.57 -0.13
CA ILE A 145 -25.26 1.55 0.36
C ILE A 145 -25.04 2.90 1.07
N ASP A 146 -24.82 2.86 2.37
CA ASP A 146 -24.48 4.04 3.17
C ASP A 146 -23.07 4.53 2.80
N LEU A 147 -22.97 5.29 1.73
CA LEU A 147 -21.78 6.05 1.37
C LEU A 147 -21.87 7.43 2.01
N ASN A 148 -21.59 7.52 3.31
CA ASN A 148 -21.24 8.80 3.94
C ASN A 148 -19.82 9.21 3.52
N VAL A 149 -19.61 9.45 2.23
CA VAL A 149 -18.43 10.15 1.72
C VAL A 149 -18.91 11.55 1.36
N LYS A 150 -18.87 12.45 2.33
CA LYS A 150 -19.02 13.89 2.06
C LYS A 150 -18.00 14.26 0.99
N GLY A 151 -18.47 14.64 -0.19
CA GLY A 151 -17.64 15.17 -1.25
C GLY A 151 -16.84 16.37 -0.70
N ILE A 152 -15.56 16.40 -1.01
CA ILE A 152 -14.57 17.44 -0.67
C ILE A 152 -14.85 18.74 -1.45
N LEU A 153 -16.12 19.18 -1.48
CA LEU A 153 -16.53 20.39 -2.16
C LEU A 153 -15.80 21.55 -1.48
N LYS A 154 -14.84 22.13 -2.22
CA LYS A 154 -13.98 23.22 -1.76
C LYS A 154 -14.85 24.38 -1.29
N ARG A 155 -15.00 24.57 0.02
CA ARG A 155 -15.51 25.83 0.57
C ARG A 155 -14.53 26.91 0.12
N LYS A 156 -15.02 27.88 -0.67
CA LYS A 156 -14.29 29.12 -0.91
C LYS A 156 -14.39 29.94 0.38
N GLU A 157 -13.38 29.83 1.23
CA GLU A 157 -13.20 30.78 2.32
C GLU A 157 -12.63 32.07 1.71
N VAL A 158 -13.42 33.14 1.75
CA VAL A 158 -12.98 34.49 1.40
C VAL A 158 -12.50 35.14 2.69
N TYR A 159 -11.19 35.35 2.80
CA TYR A 159 -10.61 36.15 3.87
C TYR A 159 -10.74 37.63 3.48
N PRO A 160 -11.29 38.51 4.33
CA PRO A 160 -11.10 39.95 4.15
C PRO A 160 -9.62 40.24 4.35
N SER A 161 -8.94 40.68 3.29
CA SER A 161 -7.60 41.23 3.36
C SER A 161 -7.66 42.53 4.16
N ASN A 162 -7.27 42.48 5.43
CA ASN A 162 -7.03 43.68 6.21
C ASN A 162 -5.90 44.49 5.54
N PRO A 163 -6.15 45.76 5.18
CA PRO A 163 -5.18 46.59 4.46
C PRO A 163 -3.96 46.99 5.31
N ASP A 164 -3.97 46.70 6.61
CA ASP A 164 -2.94 47.17 7.55
C ASP A 164 -1.65 46.31 7.56
N ILE A 165 -1.59 45.16 6.86
CA ILE A 165 -0.40 44.29 6.80
C ILE A 165 0.43 44.50 5.52
N LEU A 166 0.06 45.43 4.63
CA LEU A 166 0.74 45.66 3.35
C LEU A 166 1.68 46.88 3.31
N HIS A 167 1.95 47.53 4.44
CA HIS A 167 2.80 48.74 4.50
C HIS A 167 4.07 48.58 5.34
N ALA A 168 4.60 47.36 5.45
CA ALA A 168 5.84 47.13 6.22
C ALA A 168 6.76 46.08 5.58
N ALA A 169 7.01 46.17 4.27
CA ALA A 169 8.23 45.61 3.67
C ALA A 169 8.43 46.12 2.23
N ASN A 170 9.19 47.21 2.13
CA ASN A 170 10.14 47.52 1.05
C ASN A 170 9.60 47.96 -0.34
N GLY A 171 9.89 49.22 -0.67
CA GLY A 171 10.69 49.64 -1.84
C GLY A 171 10.37 49.05 -3.21
N GLU A 172 9.85 49.94 -4.07
CA GLU A 172 10.12 50.11 -5.51
C GLU A 172 10.63 48.88 -6.31
N ASP A 173 9.88 48.57 -7.37
CA ASP A 173 10.16 47.63 -8.46
C ASP A 173 9.84 46.15 -8.18
N GLY A 174 8.54 45.84 -8.27
CA GLY A 174 7.96 44.50 -8.11
C GLY A 174 8.33 43.49 -9.21
N VAL A 175 9.57 43.02 -9.23
CA VAL A 175 9.96 41.81 -9.96
C VAL A 175 10.64 40.83 -9.00
N VAL A 176 9.88 39.83 -8.56
CA VAL A 176 10.41 38.67 -7.83
C VAL A 176 10.99 37.70 -8.87
N THR A 177 12.29 37.78 -9.13
CA THR A 177 13.00 36.79 -9.95
C THR A 177 13.43 35.62 -9.07
N VAL A 178 12.87 34.43 -9.35
CA VAL A 178 13.33 33.18 -8.73
C VAL A 178 14.45 32.62 -9.61
N THR A 179 15.70 32.80 -9.17
CA THR A 179 16.86 32.13 -9.76
C THR A 179 16.87 30.67 -9.32
N ILE A 180 16.63 29.76 -10.26
CA ILE A 180 16.73 28.31 -10.05
C ILE A 180 18.18 27.92 -10.36
N GLU A 181 18.97 27.69 -9.31
CA GLU A 181 20.29 27.08 -9.47
C GLU A 181 20.12 25.61 -9.86
N SER A 182 20.72 25.22 -10.98
CA SER A 182 20.78 23.84 -11.41
C SER A 182 21.81 23.13 -10.54
N MET A 183 21.40 22.20 -9.69
CA MET A 183 22.31 21.26 -9.05
C MET A 183 22.90 20.35 -10.13
N ASP A 184 24.02 20.77 -10.71
CA ASP A 184 24.87 19.90 -11.52
C ASP A 184 25.52 18.86 -10.57
N PRO A 185 25.42 17.55 -10.86
CA PRO A 185 25.92 16.48 -9.98
C PRO A 185 27.46 16.39 -9.93
N ASP A 186 28.16 17.25 -10.66
CA ASP A 186 29.61 17.12 -10.89
C ASP A 186 30.44 18.18 -10.12
N ASN A 187 29.82 18.99 -9.25
CA ASN A 187 30.53 19.93 -8.38
C ASN A 187 30.30 19.59 -6.90
N SER A 188 31.01 18.57 -6.42
CA SER A 188 31.19 18.32 -4.99
C SER A 188 32.66 18.03 -4.69
N ASP A 189 33.48 19.09 -4.73
CA ASP A 189 34.77 19.14 -3.99
C ASP A 189 34.47 19.44 -2.50
N SER A 190 33.65 18.58 -1.89
CA SER A 190 33.41 18.57 -0.45
C SER A 190 33.63 17.14 0.04
N ASP A 191 34.64 16.97 0.89
CA ASP A 191 35.08 15.72 1.52
C ASP A 191 34.04 15.12 2.50
N ASP A 192 32.78 14.99 2.07
CA ASP A 192 31.72 14.30 2.80
C ASP A 192 31.51 12.90 2.22
N ASP A 193 32.04 11.92 2.97
CA ASP A 193 31.96 10.47 2.83
C ASP A 193 30.51 9.95 2.71
N PHE A 194 29.87 10.13 1.55
CA PHE A 194 28.55 9.56 1.27
C PHE A 194 28.54 8.72 -0.01
N GLY A 195 28.77 7.42 0.17
CA GLY A 195 28.35 6.39 -0.79
C GLY A 195 29.46 5.88 -1.69
N SER A 196 30.38 5.11 -1.13
CA SER A 196 31.28 4.30 -1.93
C SER A 196 30.46 3.32 -2.78
N SER A 197 30.85 3.06 -4.02
CA SER A 197 30.23 2.06 -4.91
C SER A 197 30.08 0.67 -4.25
N ASN A 198 30.91 0.39 -3.25
CA ASN A 198 30.85 -0.79 -2.39
C ASN A 198 29.57 -0.87 -1.53
N ASP A 199 29.02 0.27 -1.10
CA ASP A 199 27.81 0.33 -0.28
C ASP A 199 26.57 -0.02 -1.09
N LEU A 200 26.50 0.43 -2.34
CA LEU A 200 25.45 0.06 -3.29
C LEU A 200 25.46 -1.45 -3.58
N GLU A 201 26.64 -2.04 -3.75
CA GLU A 201 26.75 -3.48 -3.96
C GLU A 201 26.40 -4.28 -2.69
N ALA A 202 26.78 -3.79 -1.51
CA ALA A 202 26.42 -4.39 -0.23
C ALA A 202 24.91 -4.31 0.05
N ILE A 203 24.28 -3.16 -0.21
CA ILE A 203 22.83 -2.97 -0.09
C ILE A 203 22.09 -3.85 -1.10
N ALA A 204 22.57 -3.93 -2.34
CA ALA A 204 21.98 -4.79 -3.36
C ALA A 204 22.09 -6.27 -2.97
N LYS A 205 23.24 -6.73 -2.44
CA LYS A 205 23.41 -8.10 -1.93
C LYS A 205 22.50 -8.38 -0.74
N LYS A 206 22.37 -7.45 0.22
CA LYS A 206 21.40 -7.55 1.34
C LYS A 206 19.96 -7.70 0.84
N ASN A 207 19.63 -7.05 -0.28
CA ASN A 207 18.32 -7.12 -0.92
C ASN A 207 18.21 -8.23 -1.99
N ASN A 208 19.21 -9.12 -2.10
CA ASN A 208 19.27 -10.20 -3.09
C ASN A 208 19.09 -9.73 -4.55
N VAL A 209 19.64 -8.55 -4.90
CA VAL A 209 19.60 -7.97 -6.24
C VAL A 209 20.95 -8.18 -6.94
N GLU A 210 20.93 -8.81 -8.12
CA GLU A 210 22.12 -9.00 -8.94
C GLU A 210 22.44 -7.76 -9.79
N LEU A 211 23.47 -7.00 -9.41
CA LEU A 211 23.88 -5.79 -10.13
C LEU A 211 24.51 -6.07 -11.50
N ALA A 212 25.05 -7.27 -11.75
CA ALA A 212 25.63 -7.64 -13.05
C ALA A 212 24.61 -7.56 -14.20
N LYS A 213 23.32 -7.81 -13.92
CA LYS A 213 22.23 -7.77 -14.92
C LYS A 213 21.53 -6.41 -14.97
N SER A 214 21.98 -5.42 -14.19
CA SER A 214 21.35 -4.10 -14.09
C SER A 214 21.18 -3.43 -15.46
N GLN A 215 22.25 -3.43 -16.27
CA GLN A 215 22.23 -2.85 -17.61
C GLN A 215 21.27 -3.58 -18.56
N GLU A 216 21.16 -4.91 -18.47
CA GLU A 216 20.21 -5.68 -19.28
C GLU A 216 18.76 -5.38 -18.89
N VAL A 217 18.49 -5.29 -17.59
CA VAL A 217 17.17 -4.94 -17.05
C VAL A 217 16.78 -3.53 -17.50
N LEU A 218 17.72 -2.58 -17.45
CA LEU A 218 17.55 -1.21 -17.94
C LEU A 218 17.25 -1.19 -19.45
N LYS A 219 18.02 -1.93 -20.26
CA LYS A 219 17.77 -2.02 -21.71
C LYS A 219 16.38 -2.60 -22.02
N LYS A 220 15.96 -3.65 -21.31
CA LYS A 220 14.63 -4.27 -21.46
C LYS A 220 13.50 -3.33 -21.03
N SER A 221 13.68 -2.55 -19.96
CA SER A 221 12.67 -1.60 -19.49
C SER A 221 12.49 -0.45 -20.48
N ILE A 222 13.59 0.09 -21.02
CA ILE A 222 13.56 1.13 -22.06
C ILE A 222 12.88 0.60 -23.33
N GLN A 223 13.19 -0.62 -23.77
CA GLN A 223 12.53 -1.24 -24.92
C GLN A 223 11.02 -1.38 -24.70
N ARG A 224 10.61 -1.90 -23.53
CA ARG A 224 9.20 -2.03 -23.17
C ARG A 224 8.50 -0.67 -23.15
N ALA A 225 9.13 0.35 -22.57
CA ALA A 225 8.58 1.71 -22.54
C ALA A 225 8.40 2.28 -23.95
N LYS A 226 9.36 2.06 -24.86
CA LYS A 226 9.25 2.43 -26.28
C LYS A 226 8.10 1.71 -26.98
N GLU A 227 7.93 0.40 -26.74
CA GLU A 227 6.80 -0.36 -27.27
C GLU A 227 5.46 0.15 -26.74
N TYR A 228 5.37 0.47 -25.44
CA TYR A 228 4.16 1.07 -24.86
C TYR A 228 3.87 2.45 -25.43
N ALA A 229 4.89 3.30 -25.59
CA ALA A 229 4.71 4.61 -26.23
C ALA A 229 4.14 4.47 -27.64
N LYS A 230 4.64 3.50 -28.42
CA LYS A 230 4.14 3.17 -29.77
C LYS A 230 2.68 2.69 -29.77
N ILE A 231 2.28 1.91 -28.75
CA ILE A 231 0.90 1.46 -28.57
C ILE A 231 -0.03 2.62 -28.20
N VAL A 232 0.41 3.52 -27.30
CA VAL A 232 -0.35 4.69 -26.83
C VAL A 232 -0.55 5.71 -27.96
N GLN A 233 0.48 5.91 -28.79
CA GLN A 233 0.41 6.78 -29.98
C GLN A 233 -0.39 6.16 -31.14
N ASN A 234 -1.04 5.01 -30.94
CA ASN A 234 -1.88 4.29 -31.92
C ASN A 234 -1.16 3.84 -33.20
N GLU A 235 0.17 3.91 -33.28
CA GLU A 235 0.90 3.62 -34.52
C GLU A 235 0.84 2.13 -34.88
N GLU A 236 0.84 1.22 -33.89
CA GLU A 236 0.87 -0.22 -34.14
C GLU A 236 0.06 -1.03 -33.13
N ARG A 237 -1.27 -0.83 -33.07
CA ARG A 237 -2.12 -1.79 -32.36
C ARG A 237 -2.02 -3.16 -33.08
N PRO A 238 -1.62 -4.25 -32.40
CA PRO A 238 -1.52 -5.55 -33.05
C PRO A 238 -2.88 -5.95 -33.62
N LYS A 239 -2.93 -6.20 -34.92
CA LYS A 239 -4.17 -6.60 -35.61
C LYS A 239 -4.71 -7.85 -34.92
N LYS A 240 -5.95 -7.76 -34.40
CA LYS A 240 -6.62 -8.92 -33.75
C LYS A 240 -6.57 -10.09 -34.73
N LYS A 241 -5.94 -11.21 -34.32
CA LYS A 241 -5.94 -12.44 -35.11
C LYS A 241 -7.39 -12.79 -35.40
N LYS A 242 -7.76 -12.94 -36.68
CA LYS A 242 -9.11 -13.38 -37.04
C LYS A 242 -9.32 -14.74 -36.39
N LYS A 243 -10.36 -14.85 -35.56
CA LYS A 243 -10.78 -16.16 -35.01
C LYS A 243 -10.97 -17.10 -36.20
N PHE A 244 -10.52 -18.35 -36.08
CA PHE A 244 -10.74 -19.36 -37.12
C PHE A 244 -12.25 -19.49 -37.33
N ARG A 245 -12.74 -18.82 -38.36
CA ARG A 245 -14.11 -18.91 -38.84
C ARG A 245 -14.04 -19.58 -40.18
N TYR A 246 -14.88 -20.58 -40.39
CA TYR A 246 -15.05 -21.13 -41.73
C TYR A 246 -15.40 -19.99 -42.68
N LEU A 247 -14.60 -19.85 -43.74
CA LEU A 247 -14.92 -18.96 -44.84
C LEU A 247 -16.31 -19.31 -45.36
N SER A 248 -17.14 -18.30 -45.56
CA SER A 248 -18.45 -18.50 -46.18
C SER A 248 -18.28 -19.12 -47.58
N LYS A 249 -19.34 -19.74 -48.12
CA LYS A 249 -19.29 -20.33 -49.48
C LYS A 249 -18.86 -19.29 -50.53
N SER A 250 -19.28 -18.03 -50.40
CA SER A 250 -18.89 -16.93 -51.29
C SER A 250 -17.42 -16.54 -51.13
N GLU A 251 -16.93 -16.41 -49.89
CA GLU A 251 -15.52 -16.11 -49.60
C GLU A 251 -14.58 -17.23 -50.12
N ARG A 252 -14.98 -18.49 -49.99
CA ARG A 252 -14.23 -19.65 -50.50
C ARG A 252 -14.12 -19.63 -52.03
N ARG A 253 -15.22 -19.32 -52.72
CA ARG A 253 -15.22 -19.16 -54.19
C ARG A 253 -14.30 -18.04 -54.64
N GLN A 254 -14.31 -16.90 -53.96
CA GLN A 254 -13.41 -15.77 -54.29
C GLN A 254 -11.93 -16.13 -54.06
N ASN A 255 -11.61 -16.86 -53.00
CA ASN A 255 -10.24 -17.32 -52.75
C ASN A 255 -9.76 -18.33 -53.81
N LEU A 256 -10.63 -19.27 -54.21
CA LEU A 256 -10.32 -20.19 -55.31
C LEU A 256 -10.11 -19.44 -56.63
N LYS A 257 -10.96 -18.46 -56.94
CA LYS A 257 -10.80 -17.60 -58.12
C LYS A 257 -9.46 -16.85 -58.09
N LYS A 258 -9.12 -16.21 -56.97
CA LYS A 258 -7.82 -15.52 -56.80
C LYS A 258 -6.62 -16.47 -56.92
N GLN A 259 -6.74 -17.72 -56.45
CA GLN A 259 -5.68 -18.72 -56.62
C GLN A 259 -5.54 -19.14 -58.08
N HIS A 260 -6.67 -19.33 -58.78
CA HIS A 260 -6.68 -19.64 -60.20
C HIS A 260 -6.07 -18.50 -61.02
N ASP A 261 -6.48 -17.25 -60.75
CA ASP A 261 -5.96 -16.06 -61.43
C ASP A 261 -4.45 -15.87 -61.18
N LYS A 262 -3.96 -16.17 -59.96
CA LYS A 262 -2.53 -16.14 -59.64
C LYS A 262 -1.74 -17.24 -60.37
N ARG A 263 -2.34 -18.42 -60.54
CA ARG A 263 -1.74 -19.52 -61.30
C ARG A 263 -1.74 -19.24 -62.80
N ALA A 264 -2.75 -18.53 -63.31
CA ALA A 264 -2.84 -18.14 -64.71
C ALA A 264 -1.92 -16.96 -65.08
N LYS A 265 -1.52 -16.14 -64.09
CA LYS A 265 -0.57 -15.03 -64.27
C LYS A 265 0.91 -15.44 -64.12
N LYS A 266 1.19 -16.69 -63.76
CA LYS A 266 2.53 -17.23 -63.61
C LYS A 266 2.79 -18.20 -64.76
#